data_AF-A0A976Q2B8-F1
#
_entry.id   AF-A0A976Q2B8-F1
#
_cell.length_a   1.000
_cell.length_b   1.000
_cell.length_c   1.000
_cell.angle_alpha   90.00
_cell.angle_beta   90.00
_cell.angle_gamma   90.00
#
_symmetry.space_group_name_H-M   'P 1'
#
loop_
_entity.id
_entity.type
_entity.pdbx_description
1 polymer ?
#
loop_
_entity_poly.entity_id
_entity_poly.type
_entity_poly.pdbx_seq_one_letter_code
_entity_poly.pdbx_strand_id
1 'polypeptide(L)'
;MAPALVAARRGIVVVLLLLLASWAAYAGRRAFIQAFFRDAAPALDEARFVPAPASPRPAEPSPLARTPRVRVLLLDGLGRAQADQLPALTRHCTSGVRLTVDVGFPTVSLPVQHVLWTGLTQQQTGIGYRLDVLEEPPAQALPPSVAASVAVAESHREIVDSFGFSRVEAGASAEGGGWEDRDFAAAARAAVAGSAALVFVHVLRIDGAGHRHGAESAEYADAADWSDHLLEDLVAADPAARWFVLSDHGHRPEGGHGGAEREVRIVQGCLFGAGIAADRPRDAHLVDVSRWLFDSLGVPPSPAARGREWGQVSSASFDATLPVPGLVRWALASFVLFIAAVVHVRTVGGYGRSWPIWAAVAVGTVLAGHGQPTLSHPMVYPPLGRDMHLAAAPGYVVLVATLAWRRRVTVADVVGQLIVPVACVCACLVLCGAVEHVLSEGSVSVLMPKYTAWASLGLAVVAGGSLSAALGYGAAAIRHWFLDRYASAER
;
A
#
# COMPACT_ATOMS: atom_id res chain seq x y z
N MET A 1 -57.31 15.43 1.40
CA MET A 1 -56.01 16.10 1.63
C MET A 1 -55.03 15.29 2.50
N ALA A 2 -55.46 14.62 3.59
CA ALA A 2 -54.55 13.91 4.50
C ALA A 2 -53.65 12.80 3.88
N PRO A 3 -54.08 11.95 2.93
CA PRO A 3 -53.25 10.85 2.41
C PRO A 3 -52.07 11.31 1.55
N ALA A 4 -52.28 12.34 0.73
CA ALA A 4 -51.25 12.91 -0.14
C ALA A 4 -50.16 13.63 0.67
N LEU A 5 -50.55 14.34 1.74
CA LEU A 5 -49.62 14.95 2.70
C LEU A 5 -48.77 13.90 3.43
N VAL A 6 -49.37 12.77 3.84
CA VAL A 6 -48.63 11.67 4.49
C VAL A 6 -47.66 11.00 3.51
N ALA A 7 -48.06 10.77 2.26
CA ALA A 7 -47.18 10.22 1.24
C ALA A 7 -46.00 11.14 0.92
N ALA A 8 -46.25 12.45 0.77
CA ALA A 8 -45.21 13.46 0.55
C ALA A 8 -44.21 13.52 1.72
N ARG A 9 -44.70 13.50 2.97
CA ARG A 9 -43.83 13.46 4.16
C ARG A 9 -42.96 12.20 4.20
N ARG A 10 -43.52 11.03 3.90
CA ARG A 10 -42.76 9.77 3.81
C ARG A 10 -41.68 9.85 2.74
N GLY A 11 -41.99 10.42 1.58
CA GLY A 11 -41.02 10.58 0.49
C GLY A 11 -39.86 11.50 0.86
N ILE A 12 -40.14 12.62 1.53
CA ILE A 12 -39.11 13.54 2.04
C ILE A 12 -38.20 12.82 3.05
N VAL A 13 -38.77 12.05 3.98
CA VAL A 13 -37.99 11.29 4.96
C VAL A 13 -37.06 10.29 4.28
N VAL A 14 -37.53 9.55 3.26
CA VAL A 14 -36.68 8.61 2.50
C VAL A 14 -35.53 9.34 1.82
N VAL A 15 -35.78 10.48 1.17
CA VAL A 15 -34.74 11.29 0.53
C VAL A 15 -33.72 11.78 1.56
N LEU A 16 -34.16 12.29 2.71
CA LEU A 16 -33.27 12.75 3.79
C LEU A 16 -32.41 11.61 4.35
N LEU A 17 -32.98 10.41 4.52
CA LEU A 17 -32.22 9.23 4.96
C LEU A 17 -31.16 8.81 3.93
N LEU A 18 -31.46 8.92 2.63
CA LEU A 18 -30.49 8.61 1.56
C LEU A 18 -29.38 9.66 1.48
N LEU A 19 -29.70 10.94 1.67
CA LEU A 19 -28.69 12.00 1.77
C LEU A 19 -27.81 11.82 3.01
N LEU A 20 -28.39 11.43 4.14
CA LEU A 20 -27.65 11.10 5.35
C LEU A 20 -26.74 9.88 5.14
N ALA A 21 -27.23 8.83 4.48
CA ALA A 21 -26.43 7.65 4.14
C ALA A 21 -25.26 8.00 3.19
N SER A 22 -25.52 8.86 2.18
CA SER A 22 -24.47 9.37 1.29
C SER A 22 -23.41 10.13 2.06
N TRP A 23 -23.82 11.05 2.94
CA TRP A 23 -22.90 11.83 3.77
C TRP A 23 -22.12 10.94 4.75
N ALA A 24 -22.77 9.96 5.38
CA ALA A 24 -22.14 9.04 6.32
C ALA A 24 -21.10 8.14 5.62
N ALA A 25 -21.40 7.62 4.43
CA ALA A 25 -20.44 6.83 3.64
C ALA A 25 -19.23 7.68 3.22
N TYR A 26 -19.46 8.92 2.81
CA TYR A 26 -18.40 9.87 2.46
C TYR A 26 -17.53 10.25 3.68
N ALA A 27 -18.14 10.63 4.80
CA ALA A 27 -17.44 10.95 6.03
C ALA A 27 -16.68 9.73 6.58
N GLY A 28 -17.30 8.54 6.51
CA GLY A 28 -16.69 7.26 6.85
C GLY A 28 -15.48 6.95 5.98
N ARG A 29 -15.53 7.19 4.67
CA ARG A 29 -14.37 7.05 3.77
C ARG A 29 -13.22 7.96 4.18
N ARG A 30 -13.51 9.22 4.49
CA ARG A 30 -12.48 10.18 4.92
C ARG A 30 -11.81 9.73 6.22
N ALA A 31 -12.59 9.33 7.21
CA ALA A 31 -12.06 8.79 8.47
C ALA A 31 -11.26 7.50 8.25
N PHE A 32 -11.73 6.63 7.35
CA PHE A 32 -11.05 5.39 6.99
C PHE A 32 -9.70 5.64 6.32
N ILE A 33 -9.60 6.59 5.39
CA ILE A 33 -8.32 6.98 4.77
C ILE A 33 -7.37 7.58 5.80
N GLN A 34 -7.87 8.42 6.71
CA GLN A 34 -7.03 8.98 7.78
C GLN A 34 -6.45 7.89 8.69
N ALA A 35 -7.13 6.76 8.85
CA ALA A 35 -6.64 5.61 9.61
C ALA A 35 -5.48 4.87 8.91
N PHE A 36 -5.21 5.11 7.62
CA PHE A 36 -4.08 4.48 6.91
C PHE A 36 -2.75 4.96 7.47
N PHE A 37 -2.70 6.24 7.85
CA PHE A 37 -1.52 6.98 8.29
C PHE A 37 -1.30 6.92 9.81
N ARG A 38 -2.02 6.04 10.51
CA ARG A 38 -1.84 5.82 11.95
C ARG A 38 -1.07 4.53 12.17
N ASP A 39 -0.02 4.64 12.98
CA ASP A 39 0.70 3.46 13.44
C ASP A 39 -0.21 2.63 14.34
N ALA A 40 -0.14 1.31 14.16
CA ALA A 40 -0.82 0.35 15.01
C ALA A 40 0.05 0.00 16.22
N ALA A 41 -0.55 -0.62 17.23
CA ALA A 41 0.23 -1.20 18.31
C ALA A 41 1.15 -2.30 17.77
N PRO A 42 2.41 -2.40 18.23
CA PRO A 42 3.32 -3.46 17.83
C PRO A 42 2.71 -4.85 18.12
N ALA A 43 2.56 -5.68 17.10
CA ALA A 43 2.08 -7.05 17.23
C ALA A 43 3.27 -8.02 17.26
N LEU A 44 4.20 -7.80 18.20
CA LEU A 44 5.46 -8.57 18.31
C LEU A 44 5.23 -10.08 18.51
N ASP A 45 4.06 -10.46 19.03
CA ASP A 45 3.71 -11.83 19.43
C ASP A 45 2.81 -12.57 18.42
N GLU A 46 2.41 -11.93 17.31
CA GLU A 46 1.50 -12.57 16.37
C GLU A 46 2.23 -13.44 15.34
N ALA A 47 1.82 -14.72 15.31
CA ALA A 47 2.20 -15.78 14.39
C ALA A 47 1.81 -15.53 12.91
N ARG A 48 1.87 -14.28 12.43
CA ARG A 48 1.53 -13.89 11.05
C ARG A 48 2.69 -14.04 10.08
N PHE A 49 3.93 -13.92 10.55
CA PHE A 49 5.09 -14.36 9.77
C PHE A 49 5.35 -15.82 10.10
N VAL A 50 4.91 -16.70 9.21
CA VAL A 50 5.35 -18.10 9.22
C VAL A 50 6.55 -18.16 8.27
N PRO A 51 7.80 -18.13 8.79
CA PRO A 51 8.95 -18.33 7.92
C PRO A 51 8.76 -19.64 7.17
N ALA A 52 9.13 -19.66 5.88
CA ALA A 52 9.22 -20.90 5.15
C ALA A 52 10.06 -21.89 5.97
N PRO A 53 9.64 -23.16 6.11
CA PRO A 53 10.37 -24.14 6.90
C PRO A 53 11.83 -24.16 6.45
N ALA A 54 12.75 -24.26 7.43
CA ALA A 54 14.17 -24.34 7.15
C ALA A 54 14.44 -25.39 6.08
N SER A 55 15.30 -25.06 5.11
CA SER A 55 15.61 -26.00 4.05
C SER A 55 16.10 -27.31 4.66
N PRO A 56 15.62 -28.48 4.20
CA PRO A 56 16.15 -29.77 4.66
C PRO A 56 17.59 -30.03 4.18
N ARG A 57 18.17 -29.12 3.38
CA ARG A 57 19.57 -29.17 2.98
C ARG A 57 20.47 -28.75 4.15
N PRO A 58 21.69 -29.32 4.27
CA PRO A 58 22.69 -28.82 5.20
C PRO A 58 22.89 -27.31 5.03
N ALA A 59 22.96 -26.57 6.13
CA ALA A 59 23.20 -25.13 6.08
C ALA A 59 24.53 -24.85 5.36
N GLU A 60 24.47 -24.07 4.28
CA GLU A 60 25.67 -23.62 3.59
C GLU A 60 26.48 -22.69 4.52
N PRO A 61 27.83 -22.79 4.53
CA PRO A 61 28.66 -21.88 5.32
C PRO A 61 28.35 -20.42 4.95
N SER A 62 28.16 -19.56 5.95
CA SER A 62 27.87 -18.14 5.71
C SER A 62 29.14 -17.42 5.22
N PRO A 63 29.11 -16.75 4.05
CA PRO A 63 30.20 -15.88 3.61
C PRO A 63 30.21 -14.55 4.38
N LEU A 64 29.22 -14.31 5.24
CA LEU A 64 28.98 -13.04 5.92
C LEU A 64 29.80 -12.86 7.19
N ALA A 65 31.05 -13.32 7.19
CA ALA A 65 31.98 -13.03 8.27
C ALA A 65 32.07 -11.50 8.48
N ARG A 66 32.25 -11.08 9.73
CA ARG A 66 32.34 -9.65 10.10
C ARG A 66 33.37 -8.94 9.22
N THR A 67 32.98 -7.82 8.63
CA THR A 67 33.85 -6.95 7.83
C THR A 67 33.91 -5.55 8.43
N PRO A 68 35.06 -4.85 8.40
CA PRO A 68 35.18 -3.51 8.95
C PRO A 68 34.44 -2.45 8.14
N ARG A 69 34.09 -2.72 6.88
CA ARG A 69 33.48 -1.75 5.95
C ARG A 69 32.27 -2.36 5.24
N VAL A 70 31.08 -1.94 5.65
CA VAL A 70 29.80 -2.28 5.01
C VAL A 70 29.21 -1.01 4.40
N ARG A 71 28.76 -1.12 3.15
CA ARG A 71 28.12 -0.04 2.39
C ARG A 71 26.75 -0.53 1.93
N VAL A 72 25.72 0.25 2.22
CA VAL A 72 24.35 -0.01 1.78
C VAL A 72 23.97 1.13 0.84
N LEU A 73 23.74 0.82 -0.43
CA LEU A 73 23.16 1.74 -1.40
C LEU A 73 21.70 1.31 -1.62
N LEU A 74 20.76 2.15 -1.23
CA LEU A 74 19.34 1.95 -1.51
C LEU A 74 18.94 2.85 -2.67
N LEU A 75 18.47 2.21 -3.75
CA LEU A 75 17.89 2.84 -4.93
C LEU A 75 16.37 2.83 -4.73
N ASP A 76 15.85 3.81 -4.02
CA ASP A 76 14.43 3.91 -3.62
C ASP A 76 13.54 3.90 -4.86
N GLY A 77 12.49 3.07 -4.83
CA GLY A 77 11.56 2.95 -5.94
C GLY A 77 12.07 2.19 -7.17
N LEU A 78 13.29 1.61 -7.16
CA LEU A 78 13.82 0.84 -8.29
C LEU A 78 13.10 -0.52 -8.46
N GLY A 79 12.29 -0.63 -9.51
CA GLY A 79 11.60 -1.84 -9.90
C GLY A 79 12.51 -2.84 -10.61
N ARG A 80 12.19 -4.13 -10.49
CA ARG A 80 13.01 -5.23 -11.05
C ARG A 80 13.23 -5.13 -12.56
N ALA A 81 12.21 -4.73 -13.31
CA ALA A 81 12.28 -4.64 -14.78
C ALA A 81 13.34 -3.61 -15.24
N GLN A 82 13.44 -2.49 -14.54
CA GLN A 82 14.47 -1.48 -14.82
C GLN A 82 15.83 -1.90 -14.27
N ALA A 83 15.88 -2.52 -13.08
CA ALA A 83 17.13 -3.00 -12.49
C ALA A 83 17.90 -3.99 -13.39
N ASP A 84 17.20 -4.81 -14.18
CA ASP A 84 17.81 -5.74 -15.14
C ASP A 84 18.44 -5.03 -16.36
N GLN A 85 18.11 -3.76 -16.60
CA GLN A 85 18.66 -2.96 -17.70
C GLN A 85 19.90 -2.17 -17.29
N LEU A 86 20.18 -2.06 -15.98
CA LEU A 86 21.28 -1.29 -15.44
C LEU A 86 22.62 -2.06 -15.55
N PRO A 87 23.58 -1.60 -16.38
CA PRO A 87 24.78 -2.36 -16.69
C PRO A 87 25.76 -2.50 -15.53
N ALA A 88 25.96 -1.47 -14.71
CA ALA A 88 26.88 -1.54 -13.57
C ALA A 88 26.31 -2.42 -12.46
N LEU A 89 25.03 -2.22 -12.12
CA LEU A 89 24.31 -3.08 -11.18
C LEU A 89 24.40 -4.54 -11.62
N THR A 90 24.08 -4.84 -12.89
CA THR A 90 24.17 -6.19 -13.44
C THR A 90 25.56 -6.79 -13.27
N ARG A 91 26.61 -6.02 -13.62
CA ARG A 91 28.01 -6.46 -13.50
C ARG A 91 28.38 -6.79 -12.06
N HIS A 92 28.03 -5.92 -11.12
CA HIS A 92 28.31 -6.13 -9.70
C HIS A 92 27.53 -7.32 -9.13
N CYS A 93 26.25 -7.43 -9.47
CA CYS A 93 25.43 -8.56 -9.05
C CYS A 93 25.94 -9.90 -9.61
N THR A 94 26.50 -9.93 -10.83
CA THR A 94 27.14 -11.12 -11.42
C THR A 94 28.47 -11.46 -10.74
N SER A 95 29.21 -10.45 -10.27
CA SER A 95 30.47 -10.68 -9.52
C SER A 95 30.28 -11.16 -8.08
N GLY A 96 29.06 -11.01 -7.54
CA GLY A 96 28.66 -11.48 -6.22
C GLY A 96 27.38 -12.30 -6.30
N VAL A 97 26.36 -11.91 -5.54
CA VAL A 97 25.10 -12.65 -5.42
C VAL A 97 23.93 -11.74 -5.74
N ARG A 98 23.21 -12.06 -6.83
CA ARG A 98 21.94 -11.43 -7.18
C ARG A 98 20.85 -11.88 -6.22
N LEU A 99 20.02 -10.94 -5.77
CA LEU A 99 18.91 -11.15 -4.85
C LEU A 99 17.58 -10.78 -5.52
N THR A 100 16.59 -11.65 -5.35
CA THR A 100 15.17 -11.31 -5.53
C THR A 100 14.56 -11.15 -4.14
N VAL A 101 14.19 -9.93 -3.78
CA VAL A 101 13.79 -9.59 -2.41
C VAL A 101 12.30 -9.28 -2.35
N ASP A 102 11.59 -9.95 -1.44
CA ASP A 102 10.22 -9.60 -1.05
C ASP A 102 10.27 -8.66 0.15
N VAL A 103 9.94 -7.40 -0.10
CA VAL A 103 10.01 -6.32 0.91
C VAL A 103 8.81 -6.28 1.84
N GLY A 104 7.81 -7.14 1.62
CA GLY A 104 6.60 -7.21 2.44
C GLY A 104 5.56 -6.17 2.08
N PHE A 105 4.72 -5.81 3.06
CA PHE A 105 3.61 -4.90 2.87
C PHE A 105 3.40 -4.04 4.12
N PRO A 106 3.06 -2.75 4.02
CA PRO A 106 2.95 -1.99 2.76
C PRO A 106 4.32 -1.66 2.16
N THR A 107 4.33 -1.41 0.85
CA THR A 107 5.53 -1.06 0.07
C THR A 107 5.75 0.46 0.12
N VAL A 108 6.02 1.00 1.31
CA VAL A 108 6.31 2.43 1.55
C VAL A 108 7.68 2.53 2.22
N SER A 109 8.50 3.51 1.81
CA SER A 109 9.93 3.59 2.13
C SER A 109 10.24 3.46 3.63
N LEU A 110 9.67 4.30 4.50
CA LEU A 110 9.95 4.26 5.94
C LEU A 110 9.58 2.91 6.59
N PRO A 111 8.37 2.36 6.42
CA PRO A 111 8.02 1.02 6.90
C PRO A 111 8.94 -0.10 6.39
N VAL A 112 9.32 -0.07 5.10
CA VAL A 112 10.21 -1.07 4.52
C VAL A 112 11.61 -0.94 5.10
N GLN A 113 12.14 0.28 5.19
CA GLN A 113 13.45 0.53 5.78
C GLN A 113 13.48 0.22 7.28
N HIS A 114 12.36 0.34 7.98
CA HIS A 114 12.25 -0.16 9.34
C HIS A 114 12.53 -1.66 9.41
N VAL A 115 12.08 -2.46 8.43
CA VAL A 115 12.43 -3.89 8.33
C VAL A 115 13.92 -4.06 8.12
N LEU A 116 14.51 -3.30 7.18
CA LEU A 116 15.95 -3.37 6.89
C LEU A 116 16.80 -3.11 8.14
N TRP A 117 16.45 -2.08 8.92
CA TRP A 117 17.27 -1.65 10.05
C TRP A 117 17.00 -2.41 11.35
N THR A 118 15.86 -3.08 11.51
CA THR A 118 15.50 -3.77 12.77
C THR A 118 15.33 -5.28 12.66
N GLY A 119 15.12 -5.80 11.44
CA GLY A 119 14.77 -7.21 11.21
C GLY A 119 13.35 -7.59 11.61
N LEU A 120 12.51 -6.62 11.99
CA LEU A 120 11.10 -6.80 12.33
C LEU A 120 10.22 -6.46 11.11
N THR A 121 9.22 -7.28 10.79
CA THR A 121 8.28 -6.97 9.69
C THR A 121 7.42 -5.75 10.02
N GLN A 122 6.84 -5.12 8.99
CA GLN A 122 5.88 -4.03 9.15
C GLN A 122 4.70 -4.42 10.07
N GLN A 123 4.28 -5.69 10.03
CA GLN A 123 3.22 -6.21 10.91
C GLN A 123 3.67 -6.32 12.37
N GLN A 124 4.92 -6.72 12.63
CA GLN A 124 5.44 -6.81 14.00
C GLN A 124 5.56 -5.43 14.65
N THR A 125 5.91 -4.42 13.86
CA THR A 125 6.16 -3.05 14.35
C THR A 125 4.89 -2.22 14.45
N GLY A 126 3.87 -2.54 13.64
CA GLY A 126 2.66 -1.75 13.52
C GLY A 126 2.84 -0.49 12.66
N ILE A 127 4.05 -0.25 12.13
CA ILE A 127 4.37 0.90 11.29
C ILE A 127 3.87 0.59 9.88
N GLY A 128 2.76 1.24 9.52
CA GLY A 128 1.99 0.98 8.31
C GLY A 128 2.31 1.99 7.22
N TYR A 129 1.57 3.10 7.16
CA TYR A 129 1.76 4.16 6.15
C TYR A 129 2.30 5.43 6.84
N ARG A 130 3.46 5.29 7.50
CA ARG A 130 4.13 6.39 8.21
C ARG A 130 4.98 7.20 7.23
N LEU A 131 4.71 8.50 7.16
CA LEU A 131 5.45 9.45 6.33
C LEU A 131 6.34 10.38 7.17
N ASP A 132 5.93 10.69 8.40
CA ASP A 132 6.71 11.54 9.30
C ASP A 132 7.82 10.74 10.00
N VAL A 133 8.87 11.46 10.42
CA VAL A 133 9.97 10.91 11.25
C VAL A 133 9.43 10.16 12.48
N LEU A 134 10.10 9.08 12.86
CA LEU A 134 9.81 8.37 14.11
C LEU A 134 10.20 9.25 15.30
N GLU A 135 9.41 9.20 16.37
CA GLU A 135 9.66 10.01 17.58
C GLU A 135 11.02 9.70 18.19
N GLU A 136 11.40 8.41 18.18
CA GLU A 136 12.70 7.94 18.61
C GLU A 136 13.20 6.82 17.68
N PRO A 137 14.52 6.70 17.46
CA PRO A 137 15.08 5.56 16.76
C PRO A 137 14.68 4.25 17.43
N PRO A 138 14.25 3.22 16.67
CA PRO A 138 13.90 1.94 17.26
C PRO A 138 15.07 1.38 18.08
N ALA A 139 14.81 0.93 19.31
CA ALA A 139 15.85 0.38 20.18
C ALA A 139 16.64 -0.79 19.54
N GLN A 140 16.01 -1.47 18.58
CA GLN A 140 16.57 -2.64 17.89
C GLN A 140 17.23 -2.28 16.56
N ALA A 141 17.31 -0.99 16.22
CA ALA A 141 17.90 -0.54 14.98
C ALA A 141 19.40 -0.81 14.97
N LEU A 142 19.90 -1.23 13.81
CA LEU A 142 21.32 -1.49 13.59
C LEU A 142 22.21 -0.23 13.70
N PRO A 143 21.86 0.93 13.11
CA PRO A 143 22.80 2.06 13.03
C PRO A 143 23.33 2.56 14.38
N PRO A 144 22.55 2.66 15.47
CA PRO A 144 23.05 3.06 16.79
C PRO A 144 24.04 2.06 17.39
N SER A 145 23.99 0.79 16.99
CA SER A 145 24.88 -0.27 17.48
C SER A 145 26.23 -0.31 16.74
N VAL A 146 26.40 0.51 15.70
CA VAL A 146 27.60 0.55 14.87
C VAL A 146 28.33 1.87 15.08
N ALA A 147 29.58 1.78 15.52
CA ALA A 147 30.41 2.96 15.75
C ALA A 147 30.58 3.80 14.48
N ALA A 148 30.29 5.10 14.60
CA ALA A 148 30.41 6.09 13.53
C ALA A 148 29.63 5.71 12.26
N SER A 149 28.41 5.16 12.42
CA SER A 149 27.49 4.92 11.31
C SER A 149 27.12 6.25 10.62
N VAL A 150 27.12 6.26 9.29
CA VAL A 150 26.81 7.44 8.48
C VAL A 150 25.64 7.13 7.55
N ALA A 151 24.70 8.05 7.43
CA ALA A 151 23.70 8.06 6.37
C ALA A 151 23.84 9.32 5.50
N VAL A 152 23.75 9.13 4.19
CA VAL A 152 23.64 10.22 3.21
C VAL A 152 22.35 10.03 2.44
N ALA A 153 21.41 10.97 2.53
CA ALA A 153 20.14 10.90 1.83
C ALA A 153 20.02 12.00 0.77
N GLU A 154 19.58 11.62 -0.42
CA GLU A 154 19.30 12.57 -1.50
C GLU A 154 18.20 13.55 -1.09
N SER A 155 17.13 13.05 -0.50
CA SER A 155 16.00 13.83 -0.01
C SER A 155 15.23 13.01 1.04
N HIS A 156 14.08 13.50 1.52
CA HIS A 156 13.23 12.85 2.54
C HIS A 156 14.02 12.43 3.79
N ARG A 157 14.67 13.44 4.38
CA ARG A 157 15.53 13.29 5.56
C ARG A 157 14.83 12.57 6.72
N GLU A 158 13.52 12.73 6.86
CA GLU A 158 12.68 12.07 7.86
C GLU A 158 12.86 10.54 7.90
N ILE A 159 13.18 9.90 6.78
CA ILE A 159 13.41 8.45 6.73
C ILE A 159 14.73 8.10 7.44
N VAL A 160 15.83 8.77 7.08
CA VAL A 160 17.15 8.47 7.68
C VAL A 160 17.28 8.94 9.13
N ASP A 161 16.64 10.05 9.48
CA ASP A 161 16.59 10.55 10.86
C ASP A 161 15.86 9.58 11.80
N SER A 162 14.97 8.73 11.27
CA SER A 162 14.21 7.74 12.04
C SER A 162 15.05 6.57 12.58
N PHE A 163 16.30 6.38 12.15
CA PHE A 163 17.08 5.16 12.47
C PHE A 163 18.35 5.40 13.28
N GLY A 164 18.61 6.64 13.72
CA GLY A 164 19.66 6.92 14.70
C GLY A 164 21.10 6.68 14.21
N PHE A 165 21.38 6.99 12.93
CA PHE A 165 22.75 7.04 12.43
C PHE A 165 23.59 8.06 13.22
N SER A 166 24.87 7.77 13.45
CA SER A 166 25.76 8.66 14.21
C SER A 166 25.95 10.02 13.53
N ARG A 167 25.88 10.05 12.20
CA ARG A 167 25.90 11.26 11.37
C ARG A 167 24.96 11.10 10.19
N VAL A 168 24.18 12.14 9.90
CA VAL A 168 23.26 12.20 8.77
C VAL A 168 23.53 13.45 7.94
N GLU A 169 23.84 13.27 6.66
CA GLU A 169 23.93 14.32 5.66
C GLU A 169 22.75 14.15 4.68
N ALA A 170 21.85 15.12 4.61
CA ALA A 170 20.64 14.95 3.82
C ALA A 170 20.14 16.28 3.26
N GLY A 171 19.51 16.22 2.09
CA GLY A 171 18.74 17.33 1.51
C GLY A 171 17.52 17.64 2.37
N ALA A 172 17.03 18.88 2.30
CA ALA A 172 15.75 19.22 2.88
C ALA A 172 14.61 18.49 2.14
N SER A 173 13.51 18.18 2.82
CA SER A 173 12.34 17.49 2.24
C SER A 173 11.57 18.33 1.20
N ALA A 174 12.00 19.58 0.93
CA ALA A 174 11.40 20.46 -0.07
C ALA A 174 12.41 20.76 -1.19
N GLU A 175 11.97 20.63 -2.45
CA GLU A 175 12.75 20.97 -3.64
C GLU A 175 13.28 22.41 -3.54
N GLY A 176 14.59 22.58 -3.72
CA GLY A 176 15.23 23.90 -3.75
C GLY A 176 16.46 23.99 -2.87
N GLY A 177 17.63 23.78 -3.46
CA GLY A 177 18.91 23.96 -2.75
C GLY A 177 20.16 23.50 -3.49
N GLY A 178 20.04 22.84 -4.65
CA GLY A 178 21.18 22.31 -5.40
C GLY A 178 21.82 21.05 -4.79
N TRP A 179 21.39 20.63 -3.60
CA TRP A 179 21.86 19.42 -2.92
C TRP A 179 21.75 18.17 -3.82
N GLU A 180 20.55 17.90 -4.34
CA GLU A 180 20.27 16.71 -5.17
C GLU A 180 21.13 16.66 -6.44
N ASP A 181 21.35 17.80 -7.08
CA ASP A 181 22.04 17.89 -8.37
C ASP A 181 23.57 18.04 -8.26
N ARG A 182 24.10 18.59 -7.15
CA ARG A 182 25.52 18.99 -7.06
C ARG A 182 26.27 18.40 -5.87
N ASP A 183 25.64 18.34 -4.71
CA ASP A 183 26.35 18.06 -3.46
C ASP A 183 26.14 16.63 -2.96
N PHE A 184 24.99 16.01 -3.27
CA PHE A 184 24.63 14.68 -2.81
C PHE A 184 25.63 13.61 -3.25
N ALA A 185 25.95 13.54 -4.55
CA ALA A 185 26.89 12.56 -5.07
C ALA A 185 28.29 12.71 -4.45
N ALA A 186 28.75 13.95 -4.25
CA ALA A 186 30.02 14.25 -3.61
C ALA A 186 30.02 13.84 -2.13
N ALA A 187 28.95 14.15 -1.39
CA ALA A 187 28.77 13.75 0.00
C ALA A 187 28.70 12.22 0.16
N ALA A 188 27.93 11.54 -0.71
CA ALA A 188 27.84 10.09 -0.73
C ALA A 188 29.20 9.44 -0.99
N ARG A 189 29.95 9.94 -1.98
CA ARG A 189 31.31 9.47 -2.28
C ARG A 189 32.26 9.70 -1.10
N ALA A 190 32.22 10.86 -0.48
CA ALA A 190 33.06 11.19 0.67
C ALA A 190 32.75 10.30 1.88
N ALA A 191 31.47 10.06 2.17
CA ALA A 191 31.04 9.15 3.23
C ALA A 191 31.51 7.72 2.97
N VAL A 192 31.30 7.20 1.76
CA VAL A 192 31.71 5.85 1.36
C VAL A 192 33.24 5.66 1.47
N ALA A 193 34.01 6.62 0.98
CA ALA A 193 35.48 6.61 1.06
C ALA A 193 35.99 6.67 2.51
N GLY A 194 35.22 7.27 3.42
CA GLY A 194 35.54 7.43 4.83
C GLY A 194 35.68 6.12 5.62
N SER A 195 36.06 6.24 6.89
CA SER A 195 36.37 5.09 7.77
C SER A 195 35.17 4.51 8.52
N ALA A 196 33.95 5.01 8.26
CA ALA A 196 32.74 4.52 8.92
C ALA A 196 32.51 3.03 8.66
N ALA A 197 32.15 2.28 9.71
CA ALA A 197 31.94 0.84 9.60
C ALA A 197 30.68 0.51 8.79
N LEU A 198 29.64 1.35 8.92
CA LEU A 198 28.42 1.31 8.14
C LEU A 198 28.21 2.67 7.48
N VAL A 199 28.07 2.67 6.16
CA VAL A 199 27.57 3.84 5.41
C VAL A 199 26.31 3.44 4.65
N PHE A 200 25.28 4.25 4.81
CA PHE A 200 24.04 4.16 4.07
C PHE A 200 23.94 5.32 3.08
N VAL A 201 23.69 5.03 1.81
CA VAL A 201 23.40 6.03 0.77
C VAL A 201 21.99 5.75 0.28
N HIS A 202 21.11 6.74 0.44
CA HIS A 202 19.69 6.67 0.07
C HIS A 202 19.43 7.56 -1.14
N VAL A 203 19.25 6.95 -2.31
CA VAL A 203 18.96 7.62 -3.57
C VAL A 203 17.44 7.59 -3.79
N LEU A 204 16.82 8.76 -3.98
CA LEU A 204 15.37 8.95 -4.06
C LEU A 204 14.87 9.26 -5.48
N ARG A 205 15.73 9.77 -6.38
CA ARG A 205 15.29 10.28 -7.69
C ARG A 205 14.50 9.29 -8.55
N ILE A 206 14.72 7.99 -8.39
CA ILE A 206 13.99 6.94 -9.10
C ILE A 206 12.53 6.88 -8.62
N ASP A 207 12.30 6.83 -7.31
CA ASP A 207 10.97 6.96 -6.69
C ASP A 207 10.27 8.27 -7.10
N GLY A 208 10.98 9.40 -7.01
CA GLY A 208 10.46 10.70 -7.42
C GLY A 208 10.02 10.74 -8.89
N ALA A 209 10.79 10.14 -9.80
CA ALA A 209 10.41 9.98 -11.20
C ALA A 209 9.23 9.00 -11.37
N GLY A 210 9.20 7.90 -10.61
CA GLY A 210 8.14 6.90 -10.63
C GLY A 210 6.79 7.47 -10.17
N HIS A 211 6.81 8.39 -9.21
CA HIS A 211 5.63 9.13 -8.78
C HIS A 211 5.10 10.11 -9.83
N ARG A 212 5.99 10.86 -10.49
CA ARG A 212 5.61 11.91 -11.44
C ARG A 212 5.25 11.39 -12.83
N HIS A 213 5.97 10.36 -13.29
CA HIS A 213 5.93 9.91 -14.69
C HIS A 213 5.61 8.41 -14.85
N GLY A 214 5.72 7.61 -13.79
CA GLY A 214 5.50 6.17 -13.84
C GLY A 214 6.73 5.35 -14.25
N ALA A 215 6.72 4.05 -13.93
CA ALA A 215 7.88 3.17 -14.13
C ALA A 215 8.24 2.90 -15.60
N GLU A 216 7.31 3.09 -16.54
CA GLU A 216 7.56 2.92 -17.98
C GLU A 216 7.98 4.21 -18.69
N SER A 217 8.21 5.29 -17.94
CA SER A 217 8.62 6.58 -18.49
C SER A 217 10.12 6.66 -18.79
N ALA A 218 10.48 7.56 -19.71
CA ALA A 218 11.88 7.87 -19.98
C ALA A 218 12.56 8.53 -18.76
N GLU A 219 11.83 9.38 -18.05
CA GLU A 219 12.32 10.07 -16.85
C GLU A 219 12.68 9.09 -15.72
N TYR A 220 11.92 8.00 -15.59
CA TYR A 220 12.24 6.92 -14.64
C TYR A 220 13.49 6.15 -15.06
N ALA A 221 13.64 5.85 -16.35
CA ALA A 221 14.84 5.21 -16.89
C ALA A 221 16.09 6.10 -16.72
N ASP A 222 16.00 7.38 -17.04
CA ASP A 222 17.08 8.36 -16.88
C ASP A 222 17.52 8.49 -15.41
N ALA A 223 16.57 8.51 -14.47
CA ALA A 223 16.86 8.54 -13.03
C ALA A 223 17.58 7.26 -12.56
N ALA A 224 17.21 6.11 -13.11
CA ALA A 224 17.84 4.82 -12.82
C ALA A 224 19.25 4.73 -13.43
N ASP A 225 19.46 5.21 -14.66
CA ASP A 225 20.76 5.24 -15.32
C ASP A 225 21.74 6.17 -14.59
N TRP A 226 21.28 7.34 -14.13
CA TRP A 226 22.10 8.20 -13.28
C TRP A 226 22.55 7.49 -12.00
N SER A 227 21.64 6.73 -11.39
CA SER A 227 21.88 6.01 -10.15
C SER A 227 22.84 4.82 -10.36
N ASP A 228 22.81 4.19 -11.53
CA ASP A 228 23.77 3.16 -11.94
C ASP A 228 25.19 3.73 -12.12
N HIS A 229 25.31 4.94 -12.68
CA HIS A 229 26.58 5.66 -12.74
C HIS A 229 27.11 6.04 -11.35
N LEU A 230 26.22 6.52 -10.46
CA LEU A 230 26.60 6.79 -9.07
C LEU A 230 27.11 5.51 -8.38
N LEU A 231 26.48 4.35 -8.61
CA LEU A 231 26.93 3.08 -8.07
C LEU A 231 28.40 2.77 -8.46
N GLU A 232 28.77 2.95 -9.73
CA GLU A 232 30.17 2.75 -10.16
C GLU A 232 31.14 3.67 -9.42
N ASP A 233 30.78 4.95 -9.31
CA ASP A 233 31.59 5.94 -8.62
C ASP A 233 31.78 5.60 -7.13
N LEU A 234 30.71 5.18 -6.46
CA LEU A 234 30.73 4.81 -5.05
C LEU A 234 31.54 3.53 -4.82
N VAL A 235 31.37 2.49 -5.65
CA VAL A 235 32.16 1.26 -5.54
C VAL A 235 33.64 1.53 -5.78
N ALA A 236 33.99 2.40 -6.74
CA ALA A 236 35.37 2.82 -6.97
C ALA A 236 35.99 3.59 -5.79
N ALA A 237 35.16 4.28 -4.99
CA ALA A 237 35.61 4.99 -3.79
C ALA A 237 35.91 4.07 -2.61
N ASP A 238 35.33 2.86 -2.57
CA ASP A 238 35.61 1.84 -1.55
C ASP A 238 35.52 0.41 -2.11
N PRO A 239 36.52 -0.02 -2.91
CA PRO A 239 36.51 -1.35 -3.54
C PRO A 239 36.72 -2.49 -2.53
N ALA A 240 37.17 -2.17 -1.31
CA ALA A 240 37.40 -3.14 -0.25
C ALA A 240 36.18 -3.33 0.68
N ALA A 241 35.09 -2.59 0.46
CA ALA A 241 33.85 -2.75 1.21
C ALA A 241 33.08 -4.00 0.80
N ARG A 242 32.19 -4.45 1.70
CA ARG A 242 31.04 -5.29 1.35
C ARG A 242 29.86 -4.39 1.00
N TRP A 243 29.28 -4.63 -0.16
CA TRP A 243 28.22 -3.82 -0.73
C TRP A 243 26.89 -4.55 -0.70
N PHE A 244 25.87 -3.88 -0.15
CA PHE A 244 24.46 -4.23 -0.32
C PHE A 244 23.85 -3.16 -1.21
N VAL A 245 23.47 -3.52 -2.43
CA VAL A 245 22.72 -2.62 -3.32
C VAL A 245 21.28 -3.13 -3.36
N LEU A 246 20.36 -2.32 -2.87
CA LEU A 246 18.99 -2.72 -2.56
C LEU A 246 17.99 -1.72 -3.16
N SER A 247 16.73 -2.13 -3.16
CA SER A 247 15.56 -1.29 -3.37
C SER A 247 14.55 -1.64 -2.27
N ASP A 248 13.73 -0.68 -1.86
CA ASP A 248 12.66 -0.86 -0.88
C ASP A 248 11.30 -1.12 -1.53
N HIS A 249 11.09 -0.66 -2.76
CA HIS A 249 9.95 -1.03 -3.59
C HIS A 249 10.20 -0.71 -5.07
N GLY A 250 9.29 -1.18 -5.93
CA GLY A 250 9.18 -0.72 -7.31
C GLY A 250 8.01 0.25 -7.49
N HIS A 251 7.75 0.60 -8.75
CA HIS A 251 6.57 1.37 -9.17
C HIS A 251 5.73 0.60 -10.17
N ARG A 252 4.45 0.97 -10.22
CA ARG A 252 3.55 0.59 -11.32
C ARG A 252 3.94 1.29 -12.63
N PRO A 253 3.54 0.73 -13.80
CA PRO A 253 3.76 1.37 -15.10
C PRO A 253 3.34 2.84 -15.15
N GLU A 254 2.13 3.15 -14.66
CA GLU A 254 1.58 4.51 -14.64
C GLU A 254 1.98 5.32 -13.39
N GLY A 255 2.77 4.73 -12.50
CA GLY A 255 3.18 5.33 -11.23
C GLY A 255 2.33 4.90 -10.03
N GLY A 256 2.90 5.17 -8.85
CA GLY A 256 2.39 4.73 -7.55
C GLY A 256 2.91 3.39 -7.07
N HIS A 257 2.91 3.24 -5.74
CA HIS A 257 3.35 2.09 -4.94
C HIS A 257 2.62 2.14 -3.57
N GLY A 258 2.87 1.17 -2.69
CA GLY A 258 2.22 1.06 -1.37
C GLY A 258 1.36 -0.19 -1.21
N GLY A 259 1.07 -0.88 -2.31
CA GLY A 259 0.31 -2.13 -2.35
C GLY A 259 1.14 -3.40 -2.16
N ALA A 260 0.55 -4.54 -2.53
CA ALA A 260 1.14 -5.89 -2.42
C ALA A 260 1.43 -6.53 -3.79
N GLU A 261 1.20 -5.78 -4.87
CA GLU A 261 1.48 -6.17 -6.24
C GLU A 261 2.94 -6.59 -6.37
N ARG A 262 3.18 -7.67 -7.13
CA ARG A 262 4.52 -8.23 -7.22
C ARG A 262 5.52 -7.25 -7.85
N GLU A 263 5.08 -6.40 -8.76
CA GLU A 263 5.92 -5.40 -9.43
C GLU A 263 6.45 -4.30 -8.50
N VAL A 264 5.68 -3.93 -7.46
CA VAL A 264 6.13 -2.95 -6.45
C VAL A 264 6.79 -3.61 -5.24
N ARG A 265 6.46 -4.87 -4.94
CA ARG A 265 6.93 -5.57 -3.73
C ARG A 265 8.15 -6.46 -3.92
N ILE A 266 8.29 -7.06 -5.11
CA ILE A 266 9.39 -7.99 -5.41
C ILE A 266 10.45 -7.24 -6.20
N VAL A 267 11.51 -6.85 -5.52
CA VAL A 267 12.58 -6.01 -6.06
C VAL A 267 13.85 -6.82 -6.32
N GLN A 268 14.75 -6.24 -7.11
CA GLN A 268 16.10 -6.77 -7.32
C GLN A 268 17.08 -6.07 -6.40
N GLY A 269 18.03 -6.82 -5.87
CA GLY A 269 19.21 -6.27 -5.21
C GLY A 269 20.43 -7.16 -5.44
N CYS A 270 21.56 -6.81 -4.86
CA CYS A 270 22.69 -7.73 -4.77
C CYS A 270 23.66 -7.44 -3.63
N LEU A 271 24.42 -8.48 -3.32
CA LEU A 271 25.50 -8.49 -2.35
C LEU A 271 26.81 -8.82 -3.06
N PHE A 272 27.84 -7.99 -2.89
CA PHE A 272 29.16 -8.24 -3.50
C PHE A 272 30.30 -7.59 -2.69
N GLY A 273 31.54 -7.78 -3.14
CA GLY A 273 32.73 -7.20 -2.50
C GLY A 273 33.31 -8.10 -1.41
N ALA A 274 33.83 -7.50 -0.33
CA ALA A 274 34.63 -8.21 0.66
C ALA A 274 33.98 -9.50 1.22
N GLY A 275 34.65 -10.63 0.99
CA GLY A 275 34.22 -11.96 1.47
C GLY A 275 33.05 -12.58 0.69
N ILE A 276 32.57 -11.94 -0.38
CA ILE A 276 31.47 -12.42 -1.20
C ILE A 276 32.02 -12.86 -2.55
N ALA A 277 31.85 -14.15 -2.86
CA ALA A 277 32.17 -14.70 -4.17
C ALA A 277 30.92 -14.70 -5.07
N ALA A 278 31.14 -14.82 -6.38
CA ALA A 278 30.06 -15.04 -7.32
C ALA A 278 29.29 -16.33 -6.97
N ASP A 279 27.97 -16.25 -6.89
CA ASP A 279 27.09 -17.38 -6.57
C ASP A 279 25.78 -17.30 -7.35
N ARG A 280 24.99 -18.38 -7.31
CA ARG A 280 23.65 -18.42 -7.89
C ARG A 280 22.74 -17.35 -7.27
N PRO A 281 21.77 -16.80 -8.03
CA PRO A 281 20.76 -15.90 -7.49
C PRO A 281 20.01 -16.51 -6.30
N ARG A 282 19.60 -15.67 -5.35
CA ARG A 282 18.85 -16.08 -4.15
C ARG A 282 17.56 -15.30 -3.99
N ASP A 283 16.52 -16.02 -3.58
CA ASP A 283 15.23 -15.46 -3.21
C ASP A 283 15.18 -15.27 -1.69
N ALA A 284 14.87 -14.05 -1.24
CA ALA A 284 14.90 -13.67 0.17
C ALA A 284 13.69 -12.80 0.54
N HIS A 285 13.36 -12.77 1.83
CA HIS A 285 12.57 -11.69 2.41
C HIS A 285 13.52 -10.60 2.91
N LEU A 286 13.05 -9.35 2.99
CA LEU A 286 13.88 -8.24 3.50
C LEU A 286 14.37 -8.47 4.93
N VAL A 287 13.62 -9.19 5.77
CA VAL A 287 14.09 -9.60 7.11
C VAL A 287 15.34 -10.49 7.04
N ASP A 288 15.49 -11.33 6.00
CA ASP A 288 16.69 -12.14 5.79
C ASP A 288 17.87 -11.25 5.40
N VAL A 289 17.65 -10.28 4.50
CA VAL A 289 18.68 -9.32 4.10
C VAL A 289 19.12 -8.45 5.29
N SER A 290 18.18 -8.03 6.12
CA SER A 290 18.46 -7.36 7.40
C SER A 290 19.34 -8.25 8.28
N ARG A 291 18.99 -9.53 8.48
CA ARG A 291 19.83 -10.47 9.22
C ARG A 291 21.26 -10.54 8.68
N TRP A 292 21.43 -10.57 7.36
CA TRP A 292 22.74 -10.61 6.71
C TRP A 292 23.57 -9.35 6.90
N LEU A 293 22.90 -8.20 7.02
CA LEU A 293 23.53 -6.92 7.33
C LEU A 293 24.04 -6.91 8.78
N PHE A 294 23.23 -7.38 9.74
CA PHE A 294 23.63 -7.58 11.13
C PHE A 294 24.83 -8.54 11.25
N ASP A 295 24.77 -9.70 10.59
CA ASP A 295 25.86 -10.68 10.56
C ASP A 295 27.17 -10.06 9.99
N SER A 296 27.06 -9.29 8.91
CA SER A 296 28.21 -8.63 8.27
C SER A 296 28.92 -7.61 9.17
N LEU A 297 28.21 -7.00 10.11
CA LEU A 297 28.75 -6.05 11.08
C LEU A 297 29.12 -6.71 12.41
N GLY A 298 28.77 -7.99 12.60
CA GLY A 298 28.98 -8.73 13.84
C GLY A 298 28.11 -8.21 14.99
N VAL A 299 26.94 -7.64 14.67
CA VAL A 299 25.95 -7.18 15.65
C VAL A 299 24.85 -8.24 15.75
N PRO A 300 24.52 -8.74 16.95
CA PRO A 300 23.42 -9.68 17.09
C PRO A 300 22.07 -8.97 16.82
N PRO A 301 21.19 -9.53 15.97
CA PRO A 301 19.85 -8.96 15.79
C PRO A 301 18.98 -9.17 17.03
N SER A 302 17.87 -8.43 17.11
CA SER A 302 16.86 -8.64 18.15
C SER A 302 16.38 -10.10 18.16
N PRO A 303 16.13 -10.72 19.33
CA PRO A 303 15.49 -12.03 19.42
C PRO A 303 14.10 -12.10 18.75
N ALA A 304 13.43 -10.96 18.58
CA ALA A 304 12.14 -10.87 17.90
C ALA A 304 12.27 -10.81 16.37
N ALA A 305 13.48 -10.58 15.84
CA ALA A 305 13.75 -10.58 14.40
C ALA A 305 13.55 -11.97 13.82
N ARG A 306 12.99 -12.03 12.61
CA ARG A 306 12.61 -13.31 11.96
C ARG A 306 13.44 -13.64 10.73
N GLY A 307 14.49 -12.86 10.47
CA GLY A 307 15.42 -13.08 9.37
C GLY A 307 16.20 -14.39 9.51
N ARG A 308 16.29 -15.14 8.41
CA ARG A 308 17.03 -16.40 8.32
C ARG A 308 18.51 -16.13 8.04
N GLU A 309 19.36 -17.00 8.57
CA GLU A 309 20.79 -16.97 8.28
C GLU A 309 21.05 -17.35 6.82
N TRP A 310 22.19 -16.90 6.26
CA TRP A 310 22.57 -17.14 4.85
C TRP A 310 22.33 -18.58 4.38
N GLY A 311 22.86 -19.56 5.12
CA GLY A 311 22.80 -20.97 4.77
C GLY A 311 21.41 -21.60 4.85
N GLN A 312 20.44 -20.91 5.45
CA GLN A 312 19.07 -21.39 5.63
C GLN A 312 18.13 -20.89 4.53
N VAL A 313 18.56 -19.91 3.72
CA VAL A 313 17.77 -19.33 2.63
C VAL A 313 18.02 -20.11 1.33
N SER A 314 17.10 -21.02 1.02
CA SER A 314 17.13 -21.82 -0.22
C SER A 314 16.12 -21.37 -1.28
N SER A 315 15.00 -20.78 -0.84
CA SER A 315 13.99 -20.08 -1.63
C SER A 315 13.10 -19.27 -0.67
N ALA A 316 12.52 -18.16 -1.15
CA ALA A 316 11.51 -17.42 -0.40
C ALA A 316 10.12 -17.91 -0.83
N SER A 317 9.25 -18.18 0.16
CA SER A 317 7.82 -18.28 -0.11
C SER A 317 7.29 -16.86 -0.26
N PHE A 318 7.52 -16.26 -1.43
CA PHE A 318 6.99 -14.95 -1.76
C PHE A 318 5.50 -14.92 -1.38
N ASP A 319 5.09 -13.89 -0.63
CA ASP A 319 3.75 -13.71 -0.02
C ASP A 319 3.63 -14.14 1.47
N ALA A 320 4.61 -14.86 2.04
CA ALA A 320 4.57 -15.28 3.45
C ALA A 320 4.57 -14.12 4.46
N THR A 321 4.97 -12.91 4.03
CA THR A 321 4.95 -11.67 4.81
C THR A 321 3.64 -10.89 4.67
N LEU A 322 2.74 -11.28 3.77
CA LEU A 322 1.50 -10.54 3.55
C LEU A 322 0.50 -10.85 4.66
N PRO A 323 -0.11 -9.82 5.29
CA PRO A 323 -1.18 -10.08 6.24
C PRO A 323 -2.39 -10.66 5.50
N VAL A 324 -3.05 -11.62 6.14
CA VAL A 324 -4.28 -12.25 5.65
C VAL A 324 -5.39 -12.15 6.71
N PRO A 325 -6.66 -11.99 6.30
CA PRO A 325 -7.76 -12.02 7.26
C PRO A 325 -7.88 -13.39 7.93
N GLY A 326 -8.01 -13.40 9.26
CA GLY A 326 -8.26 -14.62 10.03
C GLY A 326 -9.66 -15.21 9.77
N LEU A 327 -9.86 -16.47 10.20
CA LEU A 327 -11.12 -17.20 10.00
C LEU A 327 -12.36 -16.48 10.54
N VAL A 328 -12.23 -15.79 11.69
CA VAL A 328 -13.34 -15.03 12.29
C VAL A 328 -13.78 -13.88 11.37
N ARG A 329 -12.84 -13.14 10.77
CA ARG A 329 -13.16 -12.07 9.82
C ARG A 329 -13.87 -12.61 8.58
N TRP A 330 -13.41 -13.74 8.06
CA TRP A 330 -14.06 -14.42 6.94
C TRP A 330 -15.49 -14.86 7.27
N ALA A 331 -15.71 -15.45 8.45
CA ALA A 331 -17.03 -15.86 8.90
C ALA A 331 -17.98 -14.66 9.04
N LEU A 332 -17.52 -13.56 9.66
CA LEU A 332 -18.30 -12.33 9.82
C LEU A 332 -18.63 -11.68 8.47
N ALA A 333 -17.65 -11.55 7.57
CA ALA A 333 -17.86 -11.00 6.24
C ALA A 333 -18.86 -11.84 5.43
N SER A 334 -18.73 -13.16 5.49
CA SER A 334 -19.66 -14.09 4.82
C SER A 334 -21.07 -13.99 5.40
N PHE A 335 -21.20 -13.84 6.72
CA PHE A 335 -22.48 -13.65 7.39
C PHE A 335 -23.17 -12.35 6.95
N VAL A 336 -22.43 -11.24 6.88
CA VAL A 336 -22.95 -9.95 6.38
C VAL A 336 -23.49 -10.08 4.96
N LEU A 337 -22.73 -10.73 4.06
CA LEU A 337 -23.16 -10.96 2.68
C LEU A 337 -24.39 -11.89 2.60
N PHE A 338 -24.43 -12.94 3.42
CA PHE A 338 -25.58 -13.85 3.48
C PHE A 338 -26.86 -13.14 3.91
N ILE A 339 -26.81 -12.33 4.97
CA ILE A 339 -27.97 -11.56 5.44
C ILE A 339 -28.43 -10.58 4.35
N ALA A 340 -27.50 -9.91 3.68
CA ALA A 340 -27.84 -8.99 2.59
C ALA A 340 -28.51 -9.70 1.41
N ALA A 341 -28.05 -10.89 1.04
CA ALA A 341 -28.68 -11.71 0.01
C ALA A 341 -30.11 -12.12 0.40
N VAL A 342 -30.32 -12.56 1.64
CA VAL A 342 -31.66 -12.91 2.16
C VAL A 342 -32.60 -11.71 2.15
N VAL A 343 -32.12 -10.54 2.60
CA VAL A 343 -32.90 -9.29 2.57
C VAL A 343 -33.22 -8.87 1.13
N HIS A 344 -32.26 -8.98 0.22
CA HIS A 344 -32.47 -8.65 -1.20
C HIS A 344 -33.56 -9.54 -1.82
N VAL A 345 -33.46 -10.86 -1.67
CA VAL A 345 -34.45 -11.80 -2.22
C VAL A 345 -35.85 -11.53 -1.66
N ARG A 346 -35.96 -11.26 -0.35
CA ARG A 346 -37.25 -10.96 0.30
C ARG A 346 -37.84 -9.62 -0.11
N THR A 347 -37.02 -8.60 -0.32
CA THR A 347 -37.48 -7.25 -0.70
C THR A 347 -37.89 -7.16 -2.17
N VAL A 348 -37.23 -7.93 -3.06
CA VAL A 348 -37.43 -7.85 -4.52
C VAL A 348 -38.41 -8.90 -5.05
N GLY A 349 -38.78 -9.90 -4.25
CA GLY A 349 -39.80 -10.89 -4.61
C GLY A 349 -39.35 -11.94 -5.64
N GLY A 350 -38.04 -12.21 -5.72
CA GLY A 350 -37.43 -13.19 -6.62
C GLY A 350 -36.33 -12.62 -7.53
N TYR A 351 -35.64 -13.50 -8.26
CA TYR A 351 -34.57 -13.13 -9.18
C TYR A 351 -35.09 -12.31 -10.37
N GLY A 352 -34.54 -11.10 -10.58
CA GLY A 352 -34.59 -10.42 -11.88
C GLY A 352 -35.21 -9.01 -11.95
N ARG A 353 -35.98 -8.52 -10.96
CA ARG A 353 -36.63 -7.20 -11.10
C ARG A 353 -35.86 -6.01 -10.55
N SER A 354 -34.93 -6.19 -9.61
CA SER A 354 -34.22 -5.08 -8.95
C SER A 354 -32.76 -5.39 -8.59
N TRP A 355 -32.08 -6.24 -9.37
CA TRP A 355 -30.65 -6.47 -9.14
C TRP A 355 -29.87 -5.15 -9.26
N PRO A 356 -28.89 -4.87 -8.39
CA PRO A 356 -28.14 -3.62 -8.40
C PRO A 356 -27.09 -3.58 -9.51
N ILE A 357 -27.55 -3.73 -10.76
CA ILE A 357 -26.70 -3.71 -11.97
C ILE A 357 -25.89 -2.41 -12.04
N TRP A 358 -26.47 -1.31 -11.56
CA TRP A 358 -25.80 -0.02 -11.46
C TRP A 358 -24.45 -0.10 -10.72
N ALA A 359 -24.37 -0.92 -9.66
CA ALA A 359 -23.15 -1.05 -8.86
C ALA A 359 -22.08 -1.83 -9.61
N ALA A 360 -22.48 -2.88 -10.35
CA ALA A 360 -21.58 -3.62 -11.24
C ALA A 360 -21.08 -2.73 -12.38
N VAL A 361 -21.93 -1.87 -12.95
CA VAL A 361 -21.51 -0.88 -13.95
C VAL A 361 -20.55 0.14 -13.34
N ALA A 362 -20.86 0.71 -12.17
CA ALA A 362 -19.99 1.67 -11.49
C ALA A 362 -18.60 1.10 -11.18
N VAL A 363 -18.55 -0.11 -10.60
CA VAL A 363 -17.28 -0.79 -10.32
C VAL A 363 -16.59 -1.16 -11.63
N GLY A 364 -17.30 -1.71 -12.60
CA GLY A 364 -16.75 -2.11 -13.89
C GLY A 364 -16.11 -0.96 -14.66
N THR A 365 -16.69 0.24 -14.62
CA THR A 365 -16.13 1.42 -15.28
C THR A 365 -14.90 1.97 -14.55
N VAL A 366 -14.87 1.90 -13.21
CA VAL A 366 -13.64 2.18 -12.44
C VAL A 366 -12.54 1.20 -12.80
N LEU A 367 -12.84 -0.10 -12.84
CA LEU A 367 -11.87 -1.13 -13.21
C LEU A 367 -11.36 -0.97 -14.65
N ALA A 368 -12.22 -0.57 -15.58
CA ALA A 368 -11.83 -0.33 -16.96
C ALA A 368 -10.93 0.91 -17.11
N GLY A 369 -11.16 1.95 -16.31
CA GLY A 369 -10.38 3.19 -16.38
C GLY A 369 -9.10 3.19 -15.55
N HIS A 370 -9.06 2.42 -14.45
CA HIS A 370 -7.98 2.50 -13.47
C HIS A 370 -7.42 1.14 -13.04
N GLY A 371 -7.94 0.01 -13.55
CA GLY A 371 -7.51 -1.32 -13.11
C GLY A 371 -8.06 -1.72 -11.74
N GLN A 372 -7.55 -2.82 -11.18
CA GLN A 372 -7.98 -3.31 -9.86
C GLN A 372 -7.47 -2.38 -8.76
N PRO A 373 -8.33 -1.89 -7.85
CA PRO A 373 -7.91 -0.95 -6.82
C PRO A 373 -6.93 -1.61 -5.85
N THR A 374 -5.78 -0.99 -5.69
CA THR A 374 -4.76 -1.33 -4.69
C THR A 374 -4.30 -0.08 -3.98
N LEU A 375 -3.51 -0.23 -2.90
CA LEU A 375 -2.86 0.93 -2.27
C LEU A 375 -1.82 1.59 -3.19
N SER A 376 -1.42 0.98 -4.31
CA SER A 376 -0.56 1.65 -5.28
C SER A 376 -1.32 2.56 -6.25
N HIS A 377 -2.65 2.69 -6.12
CA HIS A 377 -3.45 3.54 -6.99
C HIS A 377 -3.69 4.91 -6.35
N PRO A 378 -3.23 6.02 -6.98
CA PRO A 378 -3.42 7.36 -6.44
C PRO A 378 -4.88 7.68 -6.12
N MET A 379 -5.85 7.21 -6.92
CA MET A 379 -7.29 7.45 -6.69
C MET A 379 -7.83 7.00 -5.31
N VAL A 380 -7.11 6.11 -4.60
CA VAL A 380 -7.53 5.58 -3.29
C VAL A 380 -7.40 6.61 -2.17
N TYR A 381 -6.43 7.53 -2.27
CA TYR A 381 -6.02 8.43 -1.19
C TYR A 381 -6.75 9.77 -1.13
N PRO A 382 -7.05 10.46 -2.25
CA PRO A 382 -7.73 11.74 -2.20
C PRO A 382 -9.02 11.64 -1.39
N PRO A 383 -9.21 12.47 -0.36
CA PRO A 383 -10.32 12.33 0.58
C PRO A 383 -11.68 12.51 -0.13
N LEU A 384 -11.70 13.32 -1.20
CA LEU A 384 -12.89 13.57 -2.01
C LEU A 384 -13.25 12.41 -2.94
N GLY A 385 -12.31 11.49 -3.24
CA GLY A 385 -12.55 10.38 -4.16
C GLY A 385 -13.04 10.81 -5.55
N ARG A 386 -12.65 12.01 -6.00
CA ARG A 386 -13.19 12.65 -7.22
C ARG A 386 -13.05 11.72 -8.44
N ASP A 387 -11.87 11.14 -8.62
CA ASP A 387 -11.58 10.28 -9.78
C ASP A 387 -12.42 9.00 -9.73
N MET A 388 -12.57 8.40 -8.54
CA MET A 388 -13.46 7.25 -8.33
C MET A 388 -14.92 7.60 -8.67
N HIS A 389 -15.41 8.77 -8.24
CA HIS A 389 -16.78 9.19 -8.53
C HIS A 389 -17.00 9.49 -10.02
N LEU A 390 -16.04 10.14 -10.67
CA LEU A 390 -16.09 10.40 -12.11
C LEU A 390 -16.10 9.10 -12.90
N ALA A 391 -15.21 8.16 -12.57
CA ALA A 391 -15.16 6.86 -13.22
C ALA A 391 -16.41 6.00 -12.93
N ALA A 392 -17.01 6.10 -11.74
CA ALA A 392 -18.23 5.38 -11.36
C ALA A 392 -19.53 6.02 -11.90
N ALA A 393 -19.47 7.22 -12.48
CA ALA A 393 -20.62 8.00 -12.92
C ALA A 393 -21.61 7.25 -13.84
N PRO A 394 -21.16 6.40 -14.80
CA PRO A 394 -22.09 5.64 -15.63
C PRO A 394 -23.03 4.75 -14.82
N GLY A 395 -22.53 4.12 -13.76
CA GLY A 395 -23.37 3.31 -12.86
C GLY A 395 -24.38 4.17 -12.09
N TYR A 396 -23.97 5.36 -11.62
CA TYR A 396 -24.89 6.29 -10.96
C TYR A 396 -26.05 6.72 -11.87
N VAL A 397 -25.78 6.98 -13.16
CA VAL A 397 -26.81 7.28 -14.17
C VAL A 397 -27.77 6.10 -14.35
N VAL A 398 -27.26 4.87 -14.42
CA VAL A 398 -28.09 3.65 -14.49
C VAL A 398 -29.02 3.55 -13.29
N LEU A 399 -28.55 3.86 -12.06
CA LEU A 399 -29.39 3.84 -10.87
C LEU A 399 -30.51 4.89 -10.92
N VAL A 400 -30.17 6.14 -11.26
CA VAL A 400 -31.16 7.22 -11.39
C VAL A 400 -32.23 6.84 -12.42
N ALA A 401 -31.82 6.37 -13.60
CA ALA A 401 -32.74 5.96 -14.65
C ALA A 401 -33.63 4.78 -14.22
N THR A 402 -33.04 3.79 -13.56
CA THR A 402 -33.77 2.60 -13.06
C THR A 402 -34.88 2.98 -12.09
N LEU A 403 -34.62 3.92 -11.18
CA LEU A 403 -35.62 4.37 -10.21
C LEU A 403 -36.61 5.36 -10.84
N ALA A 404 -36.13 6.35 -11.59
CA ALA A 404 -36.97 7.38 -12.20
C ALA A 404 -37.95 6.81 -13.24
N TRP A 405 -37.59 5.73 -13.93
CA TRP A 405 -38.44 5.12 -14.95
C TRP A 405 -39.61 4.31 -14.35
N ARG A 406 -39.52 3.88 -13.09
CA ARG A 406 -40.57 3.08 -12.45
C ARG A 406 -41.84 3.88 -12.20
N ARG A 407 -42.99 3.26 -12.51
CA ARG A 407 -44.32 3.89 -12.29
C ARG A 407 -44.53 4.28 -10.83
N ARG A 408 -44.07 3.45 -9.90
CA ARG A 408 -44.01 3.74 -8.46
C ARG A 408 -42.71 3.19 -7.90
N VAL A 409 -42.03 3.98 -7.09
CA VAL A 409 -40.83 3.56 -6.37
C VAL A 409 -41.18 3.40 -4.90
N THR A 410 -40.91 2.22 -4.36
CA THR A 410 -41.11 1.90 -2.95
C THR A 410 -39.80 1.94 -2.18
N VAL A 411 -39.88 1.96 -0.84
CA VAL A 411 -38.69 1.81 0.01
C VAL A 411 -38.01 0.47 -0.23
N ALA A 412 -38.77 -0.60 -0.48
CA ALA A 412 -38.22 -1.92 -0.79
C ALA A 412 -37.37 -1.91 -2.08
N ASP A 413 -37.76 -1.11 -3.07
CA ASP A 413 -36.97 -0.95 -4.30
C ASP A 413 -35.62 -0.29 -4.01
N VAL A 414 -35.62 0.78 -3.22
CA VAL A 414 -34.38 1.47 -2.80
C VAL A 414 -33.49 0.53 -1.98
N VAL A 415 -34.06 -0.18 -1.00
CA VAL A 415 -33.32 -1.18 -0.20
C VAL A 415 -32.75 -2.26 -1.10
N GLY A 416 -33.53 -2.79 -2.06
CA GLY A 416 -33.07 -3.79 -3.02
C GLY A 416 -31.87 -3.32 -3.85
N GLN A 417 -31.80 -2.03 -4.21
CA GLN A 417 -30.70 -1.44 -4.97
C GLN A 417 -29.42 -1.20 -4.14
N LEU A 418 -29.54 -0.97 -2.83
CA LEU A 418 -28.41 -0.55 -1.98
C LEU A 418 -27.89 -1.65 -1.06
N ILE A 419 -28.71 -2.63 -0.66
CA ILE A 419 -28.35 -3.59 0.38
C ILE A 419 -27.12 -4.44 0.03
N VAL A 420 -27.01 -4.91 -1.21
CA VAL A 420 -25.88 -5.74 -1.65
C VAL A 420 -24.59 -4.91 -1.76
N PRO A 421 -24.56 -3.75 -2.45
CA PRO A 421 -23.37 -2.89 -2.47
C PRO A 421 -22.90 -2.50 -1.06
N VAL A 422 -23.82 -2.08 -0.17
CA VAL A 422 -23.49 -1.74 1.22
C VAL A 422 -22.88 -2.93 1.95
N ALA A 423 -23.45 -4.13 1.79
CA ALA A 423 -22.92 -5.34 2.41
C ALA A 423 -21.52 -5.73 1.89
N CYS A 424 -21.24 -5.53 0.60
CA CYS A 424 -19.90 -5.72 0.05
C CYS A 424 -18.87 -4.78 0.69
N VAL A 425 -19.24 -3.51 0.93
CA VAL A 425 -18.37 -2.55 1.65
C VAL A 425 -18.15 -2.98 3.09
N CYS A 426 -19.22 -3.32 3.81
CA CYS A 426 -19.13 -3.81 5.19
C CYS A 426 -18.24 -5.06 5.30
N ALA A 427 -18.38 -6.00 4.35
CA ALA A 427 -17.51 -7.18 4.28
C ALA A 427 -16.03 -6.80 4.08
N CYS A 428 -15.72 -5.84 3.19
CA CYS A 428 -14.35 -5.37 3.01
C CYS A 428 -13.80 -4.69 4.27
N LEU A 429 -14.60 -3.86 4.95
CA LEU A 429 -14.23 -3.21 6.21
C LEU A 429 -13.95 -4.23 7.33
N VAL A 430 -14.72 -5.32 7.41
CA VAL A 430 -14.44 -6.43 8.32
C VAL A 430 -13.14 -7.14 7.96
N LEU A 431 -12.93 -7.46 6.68
CA LEU A 431 -11.74 -8.19 6.22
C LEU A 431 -10.44 -7.38 6.43
N CYS A 432 -10.49 -6.06 6.27
CA CYS A 432 -9.34 -5.20 6.48
C CYS A 432 -9.11 -4.79 7.95
N GLY A 433 -9.96 -5.23 8.88
CA GLY A 433 -9.79 -4.92 10.31
C GLY A 433 -10.29 -3.55 10.75
N ALA A 434 -11.09 -2.85 9.93
CA ALA A 434 -11.59 -1.51 10.25
C ALA A 434 -12.52 -1.52 11.48
N VAL A 435 -13.26 -2.61 11.69
CA VAL A 435 -14.16 -2.74 12.83
C VAL A 435 -13.34 -2.81 14.13
N GLU A 436 -12.29 -3.62 14.14
CA GLU A 436 -11.39 -3.73 15.28
C GLU A 436 -10.64 -2.44 15.52
N HIS A 437 -10.17 -1.76 14.47
CA HIS A 437 -9.53 -0.44 14.60
C HIS A 437 -10.42 0.56 15.35
N VAL A 438 -11.72 0.60 15.03
CA VAL A 438 -12.66 1.49 15.73
C VAL A 438 -12.87 1.04 17.17
N LEU A 439 -13.05 -0.26 17.42
CA LEU A 439 -13.29 -0.81 18.75
C LEU A 439 -12.06 -0.72 19.66
N SER A 440 -10.86 -0.68 19.09
CA SER A 440 -9.58 -0.69 19.81
C SER A 440 -8.91 0.69 19.82
N GLU A 441 -9.66 1.74 19.51
CA GLU A 441 -9.19 3.14 19.47
C GLU A 441 -7.95 3.35 18.60
N GLY A 442 -7.83 2.57 17.53
CA GLY A 442 -6.80 2.69 16.52
C GLY A 442 -5.59 1.77 16.70
N SER A 443 -5.58 0.90 17.71
CA SER A 443 -4.44 0.01 17.97
C SER A 443 -4.23 -1.08 16.92
N VAL A 444 -5.20 -1.32 16.02
CA VAL A 444 -5.12 -2.32 14.94
C VAL A 444 -5.02 -1.61 13.59
N SER A 445 -4.05 -2.00 12.76
CA SER A 445 -3.93 -1.43 11.40
C SER A 445 -5.11 -1.85 10.53
N VAL A 446 -5.58 -0.89 9.71
CA VAL A 446 -6.59 -1.13 8.66
C VAL A 446 -5.98 -1.50 7.31
N LEU A 447 -4.65 -1.59 7.23
CA LEU A 447 -3.93 -1.91 6.00
C LEU A 447 -3.91 -3.42 5.78
N MET A 448 -4.61 -3.85 4.75
CA MET A 448 -4.73 -5.24 4.33
C MET A 448 -4.71 -5.29 2.81
N PRO A 449 -3.84 -6.13 2.20
CA PRO A 449 -3.79 -6.31 0.76
C PRO A 449 -5.18 -6.53 0.17
N LYS A 450 -5.45 -5.81 -0.94
CA LYS A 450 -6.74 -5.80 -1.65
C LYS A 450 -7.87 -5.13 -0.87
N TYR A 451 -8.22 -5.62 0.31
CA TYR A 451 -9.47 -5.23 0.99
C TYR A 451 -9.53 -3.77 1.41
N THR A 452 -8.40 -3.14 1.79
CA THR A 452 -8.37 -1.72 2.16
C THR A 452 -8.73 -0.82 0.98
N ALA A 453 -8.14 -1.07 -0.20
CA ALA A 453 -8.42 -0.30 -1.41
C ALA A 453 -9.86 -0.54 -1.90
N TRP A 454 -10.33 -1.79 -1.87
CA TRP A 454 -11.71 -2.14 -2.18
C TRP A 454 -12.74 -1.52 -1.22
N ALA A 455 -12.42 -1.41 0.07
CA ALA A 455 -13.27 -0.70 1.03
C ALA A 455 -13.36 0.80 0.72
N SER A 456 -12.24 1.45 0.38
CA SER A 456 -12.23 2.87 -0.05
C SER A 456 -13.07 3.11 -1.31
N LEU A 457 -12.89 2.29 -2.34
CA LEU A 457 -13.72 2.34 -3.56
C LEU A 457 -15.19 2.09 -3.24
N GLY A 458 -15.46 1.05 -2.45
CA GLY A 458 -16.80 0.65 -2.06
C GLY A 458 -17.55 1.78 -1.34
N LEU A 459 -16.90 2.45 -0.38
CA LEU A 459 -17.48 3.60 0.32
C LEU A 459 -17.79 4.76 -0.64
N ALA A 460 -16.94 5.03 -1.63
CA ALA A 460 -17.21 6.02 -2.67
C ALA A 460 -18.41 5.62 -3.54
N VAL A 461 -18.47 4.36 -3.99
CA VAL A 461 -19.60 3.83 -4.78
C VAL A 461 -20.90 3.89 -4.00
N VAL A 462 -20.92 3.52 -2.72
CA VAL A 462 -22.10 3.59 -1.85
C VAL A 462 -22.52 5.03 -1.58
N ALA A 463 -21.58 5.96 -1.38
CA ALA A 463 -21.89 7.38 -1.22
C ALA A 463 -22.59 7.92 -2.47
N GLY A 464 -21.97 7.78 -3.65
CA GLY A 464 -22.54 8.25 -4.92
C GLY A 464 -23.82 7.52 -5.30
N GLY A 465 -23.92 6.23 -5.01
CA GLY A 465 -25.13 5.42 -5.20
C GLY A 465 -26.29 5.86 -4.30
N SER A 466 -26.03 6.20 -3.04
CA SER A 466 -27.07 6.70 -2.12
C SER A 466 -27.60 8.07 -2.54
N LEU A 467 -26.71 8.97 -2.97
CA LEU A 467 -27.11 10.26 -3.56
C LEU A 467 -27.95 10.06 -4.83
N SER A 468 -27.50 9.17 -5.71
CA SER A 468 -28.20 8.84 -6.96
C SER A 468 -29.57 8.20 -6.70
N ALA A 469 -29.68 7.35 -5.67
CA ALA A 469 -30.95 6.81 -5.21
C ALA A 469 -31.90 7.91 -4.73
N ALA A 470 -31.40 8.90 -3.99
CA ALA A 470 -32.19 10.05 -3.53
C ALA A 470 -32.75 10.85 -4.71
N LEU A 471 -31.91 11.13 -5.71
CA LEU A 471 -32.30 11.82 -6.94
C LEU A 471 -33.34 11.02 -7.75
N GLY A 472 -33.08 9.74 -7.98
CA GLY A 472 -34.00 8.86 -8.72
C GLY A 472 -35.35 8.68 -8.03
N TYR A 473 -35.34 8.52 -6.69
CA TYR A 473 -36.56 8.45 -5.88
C TYR A 473 -37.35 9.75 -5.91
N GLY A 474 -36.68 10.90 -5.75
CA GLY A 474 -37.30 12.22 -5.82
C GLY A 474 -37.90 12.50 -7.20
N ALA A 475 -37.17 12.20 -8.28
CA ALA A 475 -37.65 12.35 -9.65
C ALA A 475 -38.89 11.49 -9.93
N ALA A 476 -38.91 10.24 -9.48
CA ALA A 476 -40.08 9.38 -9.60
C ALA A 476 -41.31 9.94 -8.86
N ALA A 477 -41.11 10.48 -7.65
CA ALA A 477 -42.17 11.09 -6.87
C ALA A 477 -42.75 12.35 -7.54
N ILE A 478 -41.89 13.23 -8.07
CA ILE A 478 -42.30 14.43 -8.81
C ILE A 478 -43.08 14.04 -10.06
N ARG A 479 -42.56 13.10 -10.86
CA ARG A 479 -43.23 12.62 -12.07
C ARG A 479 -44.61 12.05 -11.76
N HIS A 480 -44.74 11.24 -10.72
CA HIS A 480 -46.04 10.68 -10.33
C HIS A 480 -47.03 11.78 -9.93
N TRP A 481 -46.59 12.80 -9.19
CA TRP A 481 -47.43 13.94 -8.82
C TRP A 481 -47.95 14.70 -10.05
N PHE A 482 -47.10 14.94 -11.05
CA PHE A 482 -47.51 15.59 -12.29
C PHE A 482 -48.51 14.75 -13.10
N LEU A 483 -48.24 13.45 -13.27
CA LEU A 483 -49.12 12.54 -14.01
C LEU A 483 -50.50 12.40 -13.34
N ASP A 484 -50.53 12.31 -12.00
CA ASP A 484 -51.79 12.22 -11.25
C ASP A 484 -52.61 13.51 -11.35
N ARG A 485 -51.94 14.68 -11.28
CA ARG A 485 -52.63 15.97 -11.47
C ARG A 485 -53.18 16.13 -12.88
N TYR A 486 -52.40 15.77 -13.90
CA TYR A 486 -52.84 15.86 -15.29
C TYR A 486 -54.06 14.96 -15.55
N ALA A 487 -54.01 13.70 -15.09
CA ALA A 487 -55.12 12.76 -15.19
C ALA A 487 -56.36 13.13 -14.34
N SER A 488 -56.23 14.07 -13.40
CA SER A 488 -57.36 14.63 -12.65
C SER A 488 -57.92 15.92 -13.23
N ALA A 489 -57.20 16.56 -14.16
CA ALA A 489 -57.65 17.75 -14.88
C ALA A 489 -58.39 17.41 -16.18
N GLU A 490 -58.16 16.22 -16.75
CA GLU A 490 -58.89 15.70 -17.92
C GLU A 490 -60.20 14.96 -17.57
N ARG A 491 -60.47 14.74 -16.28
CA ARG A 491 -61.73 14.17 -15.75
C ARG A 491 -62.53 15.24 -15.07
#